data_AF-A0A7V3RS72-F1
#
_entry.id   AF-A0A7V3RS72-F1
#
_cell.length_a   1.000
_cell.length_b   1.000
_cell.length_c   1.000
_cell.angle_alpha   90.00
_cell.angle_beta   90.00
_cell.angle_gamma   90.00
#
_symmetry.space_group_name_H-M   'P 1'
#
loop_
_entity.id
_entity.type
_entity.pdbx_description
1 polymer ?
#
loop_
_entity_poly.entity_id
_entity_poly.type
_entity_poly.pdbx_seq_one_letter_code
_entity_poly.pdbx_strand_id
1 'polypeptide(L)'
;MPVICEGCGQRVAIPEGYRRNKIQCACGVICPVPESARQEAEAAVPKRGPAQPSSSVEKEAERWLLDDSPPSSLPSAPPGFRDPGPVAEPQPVQKPAVVARRFPCRRCRRLIRRQGECPDCDGFLPSPTEQGNAEPVWWPSVDVPADKDEEEDPSPYAVEGAEDVKCPKCYFLLPPGSVLCVRCGFHLKKRKKVARTYQPIDRVWETTASYSARLTAFCICEAVALVLGLVGIFRAGIDRGAFLGAFLLLSAMLAFLLGTFDRIHLTRDGRGRVQLTKTWRVAFFALSPQTIDVRNYEGIVTGQYRDVSAWEYWLFGLLLFCGLVPGILWWYLAIHKVTFQVALSRDHGYPAYILYSGWSETQMKEIAYTLRDAAGLPYDAS
;
A
#
# COMPACT_ATOMS: atom_id res chain seq x y z
N MET A 1 -27.74 -24.43 15.81
CA MET A 1 -27.31 -25.47 16.80
C MET A 1 -26.43 -24.89 17.91
N PRO A 2 -26.43 -25.40 19.17
CA PRO A 2 -25.50 -24.94 20.22
C PRO A 2 -24.09 -25.54 20.07
N VAL A 3 -23.05 -24.75 20.35
CA VAL A 3 -21.64 -25.20 20.36
C VAL A 3 -21.28 -25.69 21.76
N ILE A 4 -20.60 -26.83 21.87
CA ILE A 4 -20.13 -27.33 23.18
C ILE A 4 -18.79 -26.67 23.50
N CYS A 5 -18.67 -26.05 24.67
CA CYS A 5 -17.44 -25.42 25.11
C CYS A 5 -16.38 -26.46 25.52
N GLU A 6 -15.19 -26.39 24.93
CA GLU A 6 -14.07 -27.30 25.24
C GLU A 6 -13.53 -27.15 26.68
N GLY A 7 -13.64 -25.96 27.28
CA GLY A 7 -13.19 -25.73 28.66
C GLY A 7 -14.15 -26.20 29.75
N CYS A 8 -15.44 -25.89 29.64
CA CYS A 8 -16.43 -26.14 30.71
C CYS A 8 -17.54 -27.13 30.34
N GLY A 9 -17.55 -27.66 29.11
CA GLY A 9 -18.57 -28.60 28.62
C GLY A 9 -19.96 -28.00 28.43
N GLN A 10 -20.19 -26.72 28.75
CA GLN A 10 -21.49 -26.07 28.59
C GLN A 10 -21.84 -25.83 27.12
N ARG A 11 -23.14 -25.89 26.82
CA ARG A 11 -23.70 -25.59 25.51
C ARG A 11 -23.85 -24.07 25.35
N VAL A 12 -23.07 -23.48 24.46
CA VAL A 12 -23.10 -22.07 24.10
C VAL A 12 -24.11 -21.87 22.97
N ALA A 13 -25.17 -21.11 23.23
CA ALA A 13 -26.14 -20.73 22.22
C ALA A 13 -25.53 -19.68 21.26
N ILE A 14 -25.66 -19.92 19.96
CA ILE A 14 -25.26 -18.95 18.93
C ILE A 14 -26.44 -17.99 18.72
N PRO A 15 -26.25 -16.67 18.86
CA PRO A 15 -27.32 -15.70 18.62
C PRO A 15 -27.67 -15.62 17.12
N GLU A 16 -28.91 -15.22 16.82
CA GLU A 16 -29.38 -15.03 15.44
C GLU A 16 -28.56 -13.93 14.75
N GLY A 17 -28.18 -14.15 13.48
CA GLY A 17 -27.33 -13.24 12.70
C GLY A 17 -25.84 -13.26 13.07
N TYR A 18 -25.36 -14.25 13.83
CA TYR A 18 -23.96 -14.33 14.23
C TYR A 18 -23.02 -14.75 13.08
N ARG A 19 -22.17 -13.82 12.62
CA ARG A 19 -21.28 -14.01 11.47
C ARG A 19 -19.81 -14.35 11.80
N ARG A 20 -19.44 -14.37 13.08
CA ARG A 20 -18.03 -14.56 13.49
C ARG A 20 -17.68 -16.04 13.64
N ASN A 21 -16.43 -16.39 13.33
CA ASN A 21 -15.95 -17.78 13.37
C ASN A 21 -15.68 -18.31 14.79
N LYS A 22 -15.73 -17.43 15.79
CA LYS A 22 -15.39 -17.72 17.18
C LYS A 22 -16.45 -17.11 18.09
N ILE A 23 -16.86 -17.83 19.12
CA ILE A 23 -17.79 -17.35 20.16
C ILE A 23 -17.15 -17.53 21.53
N GLN A 24 -17.29 -16.54 22.40
CA GLN A 24 -16.74 -16.61 23.75
C GLN A 24 -17.76 -17.23 24.69
N CYS A 25 -17.36 -18.29 25.38
CA CYS A 25 -18.17 -18.90 26.44
C CYS A 25 -18.16 -18.03 27.71
N ALA A 26 -19.16 -18.18 28.58
CA ALA A 26 -19.21 -17.50 29.87
C ALA A 26 -18.01 -17.82 30.78
N CYS A 27 -17.36 -18.97 30.59
CA CYS A 27 -16.11 -19.33 31.28
C CYS A 27 -14.86 -18.64 30.72
N GLY A 28 -14.99 -17.81 29.67
CA GLY A 28 -13.90 -17.06 29.05
C GLY A 28 -13.20 -17.77 27.89
N VAL A 29 -13.43 -19.07 27.69
CA VAL A 29 -12.85 -19.86 26.59
C VAL A 29 -13.49 -19.50 25.25
N ILE A 30 -12.66 -19.37 24.22
CA ILE A 30 -13.09 -19.04 22.86
C ILE A 30 -13.32 -20.34 22.08
N CYS A 31 -14.56 -20.61 21.72
CA CYS A 31 -14.95 -21.82 20.99
C CYS A 31 -15.10 -21.53 19.49
N PRO A 32 -14.58 -22.40 18.60
CA PRO A 32 -14.81 -22.28 17.18
C PRO A 32 -16.27 -22.60 16.85
N VAL A 33 -16.89 -21.77 15.99
CA VAL A 33 -18.26 -22.00 15.53
C VAL A 33 -18.22 -22.75 14.21
N PRO A 34 -18.83 -23.96 14.10
CA PRO A 34 -18.85 -24.72 12.87
C PRO A 34 -19.60 -23.98 11.75
N GLU A 35 -19.19 -24.21 10.51
CA GLU A 35 -19.71 -23.49 9.34
C GLU A 35 -21.21 -23.68 9.11
N SER A 36 -21.72 -24.89 9.32
CA SER A 36 -23.16 -25.19 9.25
C SER A 36 -23.97 -24.35 10.24
N ALA A 37 -23.49 -24.20 11.47
CA ALA A 37 -24.19 -23.43 12.49
C ALA A 37 -24.14 -21.91 12.24
N ARG A 38 -23.12 -21.41 11.54
CA ARG A 38 -23.04 -20.01 11.09
C ARG A 38 -24.06 -19.72 9.98
N GLN A 39 -24.16 -20.63 9.02
CA GLN A 39 -25.13 -20.50 7.92
C GLN A 39 -26.58 -20.55 8.43
N GLU A 40 -26.87 -21.42 9.40
CA GLU A 40 -28.17 -21.46 10.07
C GLU A 40 -28.50 -20.16 10.82
N ALA A 41 -27.54 -19.62 11.59
CA ALA A 41 -27.73 -18.37 12.33
C ALA A 41 -27.94 -17.17 11.41
N GLU A 42 -27.29 -17.15 10.24
CA GLU A 42 -27.48 -16.12 9.23
C GLU A 42 -28.80 -16.25 8.47
N ALA A 43 -29.25 -17.48 8.18
CA ALA A 43 -30.52 -17.76 7.54
C ALA A 43 -31.74 -17.47 8.43
N ALA A 44 -31.56 -17.47 9.76
CA ALA A 44 -32.62 -17.16 10.73
C ALA A 44 -33.02 -15.66 10.76
N VAL A 45 -32.25 -14.78 10.11
CA VAL A 45 -32.60 -13.35 10.02
C VAL A 45 -33.72 -13.17 8.97
N PRO A 46 -34.89 -12.61 9.34
CA PRO A 46 -35.94 -12.31 8.37
C PRO A 46 -35.42 -11.29 7.34
N LYS A 47 -35.33 -11.72 6.07
CA LYS A 47 -34.94 -10.87 4.94
C LYS A 47 -35.97 -9.76 4.77
N ARG A 48 -35.67 -8.55 5.25
CA ARG A 48 -36.35 -7.33 4.80
C ARG A 48 -35.92 -7.08 3.36
N GLY A 49 -36.88 -7.08 2.43
CA GLY A 49 -36.63 -6.77 1.03
C GLY A 49 -36.01 -5.37 0.86
N PRO A 50 -35.26 -5.12 -0.23
CA PRO A 50 -34.64 -3.83 -0.46
C PRO A 50 -35.72 -2.75 -0.58
N ALA A 51 -35.59 -1.71 0.23
CA ALA A 51 -36.40 -0.50 0.10
C ALA A 51 -36.09 0.17 -1.23
N GLN A 52 -37.12 0.49 -2.02
CA GLN A 52 -36.98 1.36 -3.18
C GLN A 52 -36.30 2.67 -2.75
N PRO A 53 -35.24 3.12 -3.44
CA PRO A 53 -34.64 4.42 -3.16
C PRO A 53 -35.69 5.52 -3.39
N SER A 54 -35.74 6.50 -2.49
CA SER A 54 -36.68 7.61 -2.59
C SER A 54 -36.39 8.44 -3.83
N SER A 55 -37.45 8.94 -4.48
CA SER A 55 -37.41 9.77 -5.70
C SER A 55 -36.57 11.06 -5.60
N SER A 56 -36.13 11.41 -4.39
CA SER A 56 -35.16 12.48 -4.14
C SER A 56 -33.75 12.12 -4.60
N VAL A 57 -33.34 10.85 -4.46
CA VAL A 57 -31.99 10.36 -4.82
C VAL A 57 -31.85 10.22 -6.34
N GLU A 58 -32.91 9.83 -7.03
CA GLU A 58 -32.95 9.78 -8.50
C GLU A 58 -32.86 11.19 -9.12
N LYS A 59 -33.57 12.17 -8.56
CA LYS A 59 -33.51 13.58 -9.02
C LYS A 59 -32.15 14.23 -8.77
N GLU A 60 -31.46 13.82 -7.71
CA GLU A 60 -30.11 14.29 -7.42
C GLU A 60 -29.10 13.63 -8.38
N ALA A 61 -29.24 12.33 -8.67
CA ALA A 61 -28.41 11.65 -9.67
C ALA A 61 -28.59 12.20 -11.10
N GLU A 62 -29.83 12.55 -11.50
CA GLU A 62 -30.10 13.20 -12.79
C GLU A 62 -29.45 14.59 -12.90
N ARG A 63 -29.40 15.35 -11.78
CA ARG A 63 -28.77 16.68 -11.76
C ARG A 63 -27.26 16.60 -12.01
N TRP A 64 -26.59 15.59 -11.48
CA TRP A 64 -25.15 15.40 -11.66
C TRP A 64 -24.79 14.94 -13.09
N LEU A 65 -25.71 14.30 -13.81
CA LEU A 65 -25.50 13.86 -15.19
C LEU A 65 -25.69 14.97 -16.24
N LEU A 66 -26.36 16.06 -15.87
CA LEU A 66 -26.64 17.20 -16.77
C LEU A 66 -25.57 18.30 -16.74
N ASP A 67 -24.69 18.31 -15.74
CA ASP A 67 -23.63 19.33 -15.58
C ASP A 67 -22.37 19.09 -16.45
N ASP A 68 -22.25 17.95 -17.15
CA ASP A 68 -21.11 17.61 -18.02
C ASP A 68 -21.33 17.92 -19.52
N SER A 69 -22.38 18.69 -19.88
CA SER A 69 -22.55 19.15 -21.26
C SER A 69 -21.69 20.40 -21.55
N PRO A 70 -20.77 20.38 -22.53
CA PRO A 70 -19.97 21.55 -22.87
C PRO A 70 -20.87 22.66 -23.46
N PRO A 71 -20.68 23.94 -23.08
CA PRO A 71 -21.49 25.02 -23.64
C PRO A 71 -21.18 25.22 -25.13
N SER A 72 -22.19 24.95 -25.95
CA SER A 72 -22.21 25.33 -27.37
C SER A 72 -22.57 26.81 -27.50
N SER A 73 -21.57 27.68 -27.47
CA SER A 73 -21.64 28.98 -28.15
C SER A 73 -20.24 29.62 -28.20
N LEU A 74 -19.76 29.85 -29.41
CA LEU A 74 -18.62 30.70 -29.71
C LEU A 74 -18.95 32.15 -29.35
N PRO A 75 -18.10 32.86 -28.57
CA PRO A 75 -18.11 34.31 -28.53
C PRO A 75 -17.04 34.86 -29.49
N SER A 76 -17.48 35.75 -30.35
CA SER A 76 -16.68 36.64 -31.19
C SER A 76 -15.79 37.58 -30.36
N ALA A 77 -14.53 37.70 -30.79
CA ALA A 77 -13.52 38.72 -30.46
C ALA A 77 -12.97 38.78 -29.01
N PRO A 78 -11.64 38.89 -28.82
CA PRO A 78 -11.02 38.93 -27.50
C PRO A 78 -11.16 40.32 -26.85
N PRO A 79 -11.57 40.42 -25.57
CA PRO A 79 -11.42 41.67 -24.82
C PRO A 79 -9.93 41.88 -24.46
N GLY A 80 -9.48 43.12 -24.62
CA GLY A 80 -8.11 43.54 -24.38
C GLY A 80 -7.62 43.28 -22.95
N PHE A 81 -6.33 42.97 -22.85
CA PHE A 81 -5.59 42.77 -21.62
C PHE A 81 -5.76 43.99 -20.69
N ARG A 82 -6.45 43.79 -19.57
CA ARG A 82 -6.46 44.74 -18.45
C ARG A 82 -5.45 44.25 -17.41
N ASP A 83 -4.54 45.15 -17.03
CA ASP A 83 -3.59 44.91 -15.95
C ASP A 83 -4.32 44.56 -14.64
N PRO A 84 -3.80 43.58 -13.87
CA PRO A 84 -4.43 43.17 -12.62
C PRO A 84 -4.23 44.23 -11.52
N GLY A 85 -5.35 44.81 -11.06
CA GLY A 85 -5.39 45.61 -9.84
C GLY A 85 -5.14 44.76 -8.58
N PRO A 86 -4.73 45.39 -7.46
CA PRO A 86 -4.28 44.69 -6.27
C PRO A 86 -5.40 43.83 -5.65
N VAL A 87 -5.11 42.54 -5.48
CA VAL A 87 -6.00 41.55 -4.86
C VAL A 87 -6.18 41.88 -3.38
N ALA A 88 -7.42 42.18 -2.99
CA ALA A 88 -7.80 42.37 -1.60
C ALA A 88 -7.63 41.05 -0.82
N GLU A 89 -6.98 41.16 0.33
CA GLU A 89 -6.66 40.05 1.23
C GLU A 89 -7.95 39.40 1.78
N PRO A 90 -8.09 38.05 1.74
CA PRO A 90 -9.30 37.38 2.21
C PRO A 90 -9.47 37.51 3.73
N GLN A 91 -10.63 38.02 4.16
CA GLN A 91 -10.97 38.08 5.58
C GLN A 91 -11.11 36.68 6.21
N PRO A 92 -10.65 36.48 7.46
CA PRO A 92 -10.69 35.18 8.11
C PRO A 92 -12.10 34.77 8.53
N VAL A 93 -12.53 33.60 8.07
CA VAL A 93 -13.78 32.94 8.45
C VAL A 93 -13.79 32.62 9.95
N GLN A 94 -14.77 33.17 10.68
CA GLN A 94 -14.95 32.93 12.11
C GLN A 94 -15.37 31.48 12.38
N LYS A 95 -14.60 30.77 13.21
CA LYS A 95 -14.95 29.43 13.69
C LYS A 95 -16.14 29.51 14.67
N PRO A 96 -17.11 28.58 14.61
CA PRO A 96 -18.22 28.58 15.54
C PRO A 96 -17.74 28.35 16.99
N ALA A 97 -18.27 29.15 17.91
CA ALA A 97 -17.94 29.10 19.33
C ALA A 97 -18.39 27.77 19.95
N VAL A 98 -17.43 26.98 20.45
CA VAL A 98 -17.70 25.75 21.18
C VAL A 98 -18.33 26.11 22.53
N VAL A 99 -19.60 25.77 22.70
CA VAL A 99 -20.30 25.89 23.99
C VAL A 99 -19.60 25.01 25.02
N ALA A 100 -18.89 25.63 25.96
CA ALA A 100 -18.14 24.93 26.99
C ALA A 100 -19.10 24.24 27.97
N ARG A 101 -19.26 22.92 27.82
CA ARG A 101 -19.98 22.08 28.80
C ARG A 101 -19.20 22.10 30.13
N ARG A 102 -19.85 22.51 31.22
CA ARG A 102 -19.30 22.47 32.58
C ARG A 102 -19.78 21.22 33.30
N PHE A 103 -18.91 20.58 34.08
CA PHE A 103 -19.21 19.36 34.83
C PHE A 103 -19.14 19.63 36.34
N PRO A 104 -19.93 18.98 37.19
CA PRO A 104 -19.80 19.10 38.63
C PRO A 104 -18.55 18.37 39.15
N CYS A 105 -17.77 19.02 40.01
CA CYS A 105 -16.65 18.40 40.74
C CYS A 105 -17.14 17.23 41.61
N ARG A 106 -16.42 16.11 41.62
CA ARG A 106 -16.79 14.94 42.45
C ARG A 106 -16.74 15.22 43.96
N ARG A 107 -15.88 16.15 44.40
CA ARG A 107 -15.61 16.40 45.82
C ARG A 107 -16.46 17.54 46.40
N CYS A 108 -16.57 18.67 45.69
CA CYS A 108 -17.30 19.86 46.16
C CYS A 108 -18.53 20.25 45.31
N ARG A 109 -18.86 19.46 44.26
CA ARG A 109 -19.99 19.69 43.33
C ARG A 109 -20.00 21.02 42.55
N ARG A 110 -18.95 21.84 42.66
CA ARG A 110 -18.80 23.08 41.88
C ARG A 110 -18.66 22.79 40.39
N LEU A 111 -19.24 23.63 39.53
CA LEU A 111 -19.17 23.48 38.07
C LEU A 111 -17.78 23.89 37.55
N ILE A 112 -17.00 22.90 37.15
CA ILE A 112 -15.63 23.02 36.65
C ILE A 112 -15.55 22.70 35.14
N ARG A 113 -14.51 23.18 34.47
CA ARG A 113 -14.30 22.98 33.02
C ARG A 113 -13.74 21.60 32.69
N ARG A 114 -12.88 21.04 33.55
CA ARG A 114 -12.30 19.69 33.46
C ARG A 114 -12.25 19.05 34.84
N GLN A 115 -12.38 17.73 34.92
CA GLN A 115 -12.24 16.99 36.18
C GLN A 115 -10.76 17.03 36.62
N GLY A 116 -10.48 17.40 37.87
CA GLY A 116 -9.11 17.54 38.42
C GLY A 116 -8.47 18.94 38.28
N GLU A 117 -9.27 19.98 37.99
CA GLU A 117 -8.86 21.40 38.04
C GLU A 117 -9.72 22.17 39.05
N CYS A 118 -10.03 21.57 40.20
CA CYS A 118 -10.82 22.24 41.21
C CYS A 118 -9.89 23.02 42.15
N PRO A 119 -9.89 24.37 42.12
CA PRO A 119 -8.95 25.19 42.89
C PRO A 119 -9.02 24.94 44.40
N ASP A 120 -10.19 24.53 44.90
CA ASP A 120 -10.37 24.22 46.33
C ASP A 120 -10.01 22.76 46.71
N CYS A 121 -9.97 21.83 45.75
CA CYS A 121 -9.84 20.39 46.07
C CYS A 121 -8.48 19.79 45.68
N ASP A 122 -7.79 20.38 44.70
CA ASP A 122 -6.50 19.90 44.20
C ASP A 122 -5.30 20.63 44.87
N GLY A 123 -5.57 21.57 45.79
CA GLY A 123 -4.56 22.36 46.51
C GLY A 123 -3.93 21.70 47.75
N PHE A 124 -4.21 20.43 48.03
CA PHE A 124 -3.67 19.75 49.21
C PHE A 124 -3.15 18.36 48.87
N LEU A 125 -1.86 18.27 48.53
CA LEU A 125 -1.11 17.02 48.56
C LEU A 125 -0.53 16.88 49.98
N PRO A 126 -0.99 15.96 50.83
CA PRO A 126 -0.20 15.57 51.98
C PRO A 126 1.02 14.78 51.47
N SER A 127 2.21 15.25 51.83
CA SER A 127 3.47 14.50 51.71
C SER A 127 3.33 13.15 52.43
N PRO A 128 3.80 12.02 51.86
CA PRO A 128 3.83 10.78 52.59
C PRO A 128 4.88 10.88 53.69
N THR A 129 4.41 10.97 54.93
CA THR A 129 5.19 10.80 56.15
C THR A 129 5.92 9.47 56.14
N GLU A 130 7.22 9.53 56.41
CA GLU A 130 8.04 8.42 56.85
C GLU A 130 7.35 7.68 57.99
N GLN A 131 7.14 6.39 57.81
CA GLN A 131 6.89 5.45 58.88
C GLN A 131 7.83 4.29 58.69
N GLY A 132 8.82 4.22 59.59
CA GLY A 132 9.63 3.04 59.78
C GLY A 132 8.74 1.85 60.12
N ASN A 133 9.10 0.71 59.55
CA ASN A 133 8.97 -0.55 60.25
C ASN A 133 10.04 -1.51 59.74
N ALA A 134 10.78 -2.02 60.71
CA ALA A 134 11.80 -3.04 60.57
C ALA A 134 11.16 -4.41 60.36
N GLU A 135 11.84 -5.26 59.57
CA GLU A 135 11.99 -6.74 59.66
C GLU A 135 12.16 -7.38 58.26
N PRO A 136 12.78 -8.56 58.12
CA PRO A 136 14.15 -8.88 58.49
C PRO A 136 14.96 -9.40 57.28
N VAL A 137 16.28 -9.19 57.34
CA VAL A 137 17.28 -9.63 56.37
C VAL A 137 17.49 -11.15 56.47
N TRP A 138 17.40 -11.88 55.36
CA TRP A 138 17.61 -13.34 55.28
C TRP A 138 18.71 -13.69 54.27
N TRP A 139 19.95 -13.27 54.55
CA TRP A 139 21.13 -13.85 53.90
C TRP A 139 22.22 -14.15 54.94
N PRO A 140 22.89 -15.32 54.86
CA PRO A 140 23.94 -15.69 55.79
C PRO A 140 25.16 -14.79 55.61
N SER A 141 25.60 -14.20 56.73
CA SER A 141 26.85 -13.46 56.85
C SER A 141 28.05 -14.37 56.59
N VAL A 142 28.76 -14.11 55.50
CA VAL A 142 30.12 -14.64 55.28
C VAL A 142 31.08 -13.66 55.95
N ASP A 143 31.78 -14.14 56.97
CA ASP A 143 32.82 -13.40 57.66
C ASP A 143 33.98 -13.09 56.69
N VAL A 144 34.21 -11.81 56.40
CA VAL A 144 35.41 -11.34 55.69
C VAL A 144 36.30 -10.65 56.72
N PRO A 145 37.55 -11.11 56.92
CA PRO A 145 38.45 -10.52 57.90
C PRO A 145 38.93 -9.15 57.44
N ALA A 146 39.06 -8.24 58.40
CA ALA A 146 39.62 -6.92 58.25
C ALA A 146 41.13 -7.01 57.98
N ASP A 147 41.61 -6.33 56.93
CA ASP A 147 42.87 -5.58 56.97
C ASP A 147 43.06 -4.68 55.73
N LYS A 148 43.33 -3.39 56.05
CA LYS A 148 44.25 -2.44 55.40
C LYS A 148 43.83 -1.71 54.11
N ASP A 149 43.39 -0.47 54.32
CA ASP A 149 43.92 0.78 53.75
C ASP A 149 44.64 0.71 52.40
N GLU A 150 43.90 0.82 51.29
CA GLU A 150 44.39 1.43 50.04
C GLU A 150 43.27 2.27 49.43
N GLU A 151 43.62 3.49 49.01
CA GLU A 151 42.76 4.50 48.39
C GLU A 151 41.99 3.93 47.20
N GLU A 152 40.68 3.75 47.35
CA GLU A 152 39.79 3.50 46.22
C GLU A 152 39.44 4.82 45.52
N ASP A 153 40.10 5.02 44.38
CA ASP A 153 39.72 5.98 43.34
C ASP A 153 38.19 5.94 43.09
N PRO A 154 37.48 7.09 43.17
CA PRO A 154 36.08 7.13 42.79
C PRO A 154 35.97 6.89 41.28
N SER A 155 35.18 5.87 40.93
CA SER A 155 34.92 5.38 39.57
C SER A 155 35.05 6.43 38.44
N PRO A 156 35.85 6.17 37.38
CA PRO A 156 36.12 7.12 36.29
C PRO A 156 34.98 7.30 35.27
N TYR A 157 33.75 6.90 35.61
CA TYR A 157 32.57 7.00 34.72
C TYR A 157 31.38 7.70 35.37
N ALA A 158 31.62 8.73 36.19
CA ALA A 158 30.59 9.72 36.48
C ALA A 158 30.38 10.59 35.22
N VAL A 159 29.54 10.13 34.29
CA VAL A 159 29.14 10.96 33.14
C VAL A 159 28.14 12.00 33.64
N GLU A 160 28.62 13.23 33.67
CA GLU A 160 27.87 14.42 34.04
C GLU A 160 26.58 14.60 33.20
N GLY A 161 25.46 14.72 33.91
CA GLY A 161 24.57 15.86 33.71
C GLY A 161 23.76 15.91 32.41
N ALA A 162 23.10 14.80 32.04
CA ALA A 162 22.07 14.87 31.02
C ALA A 162 21.05 13.74 31.23
N GLU A 163 20.17 13.91 32.22
CA GLU A 163 19.15 12.93 32.59
C GLU A 163 18.40 12.42 31.36
N ASP A 164 18.42 11.09 31.17
CA ASP A 164 17.68 10.43 30.09
C ASP A 164 16.20 10.81 30.16
N VAL A 165 15.74 11.58 29.18
CA VAL A 165 14.37 12.08 29.16
C VAL A 165 13.46 10.96 28.65
N LYS A 166 12.52 10.51 29.50
CA LYS A 166 11.51 9.52 29.11
C LYS A 166 10.45 10.15 28.21
N CYS A 167 10.08 9.46 27.12
CA CYS A 167 8.97 9.89 26.29
C CYS A 167 7.64 9.78 27.07
N PRO A 168 6.80 10.83 27.15
CA PRO A 168 5.55 10.80 27.91
C PRO A 168 4.46 9.89 27.31
N LYS A 169 4.67 9.38 26.08
CA LYS A 169 3.67 8.54 25.38
C LYS A 169 4.04 7.07 25.33
N CYS A 170 5.32 6.75 25.10
CA CYS A 170 5.79 5.37 24.93
C CYS A 170 6.87 4.97 25.94
N TYR A 171 7.19 5.86 26.89
CA TYR A 171 8.18 5.65 27.96
C TYR A 171 9.57 5.21 27.48
N PHE A 172 9.87 5.44 26.19
CA PHE A 172 11.17 5.16 25.62
C PHE A 172 12.18 6.17 26.16
N LEU A 173 13.33 5.68 26.62
CA LEU A 173 14.45 6.49 27.06
C LEU A 173 15.04 7.19 25.83
N LEU A 174 15.10 8.51 25.89
CA LEU A 174 15.66 9.30 24.81
C LEU A 174 16.93 9.98 25.28
N PRO A 175 17.93 10.10 24.40
CA PRO A 175 19.11 10.86 24.72
C PRO A 175 18.73 12.31 25.05
N PRO A 176 19.51 12.96 25.92
CA PRO A 176 19.30 14.35 26.31
C PRO A 176 19.33 15.27 25.10
N GLY A 177 18.46 16.28 25.09
CA GLY A 177 18.31 17.24 23.98
C GLY A 177 17.50 16.72 22.78
N SER A 178 17.00 15.48 22.81
CA SER A 178 16.11 14.98 21.77
C SER A 178 14.83 15.81 21.68
N VAL A 179 14.47 16.23 20.45
CA VAL A 179 13.27 17.05 20.21
C VAL A 179 12.06 16.18 19.85
N LEU A 180 12.32 14.97 19.34
CA LEU A 180 11.35 14.03 18.82
C LEU A 180 11.65 12.61 19.30
N CYS A 181 10.62 11.88 19.72
CA CYS A 181 10.76 10.48 20.05
C CYS A 181 10.93 9.62 18.79
N VAL A 182 12.06 8.93 18.66
CA VAL A 182 12.37 8.05 17.51
C VAL A 182 11.36 6.90 17.38
N ARG A 183 10.89 6.36 18.51
CA ARG A 183 9.98 5.21 18.53
C ARG A 183 8.54 5.57 18.19
N CYS A 184 8.00 6.63 18.79
CA CYS A 184 6.57 6.96 18.64
C CYS A 184 6.27 8.25 17.82
N GLY A 185 7.29 9.00 17.41
CA GLY A 185 7.15 10.24 16.64
C GLY A 185 6.54 11.41 17.42
N PHE A 186 6.58 11.34 18.75
CA PHE A 186 6.05 12.39 19.61
C PHE A 186 7.05 13.55 19.75
N HIS A 187 6.62 14.76 19.47
CA HIS A 187 7.46 15.96 19.63
C HIS A 187 7.41 16.43 21.09
N LEU A 188 8.55 16.44 21.77
CA LEU A 188 8.64 16.77 23.20
C LEU A 188 8.25 18.24 23.47
N LYS A 189 8.77 19.17 22.66
CA LYS A 189 8.44 20.61 22.77
C LYS A 189 6.98 20.95 22.43
N LYS A 190 6.45 20.43 21.32
CA LYS A 190 5.10 20.77 20.83
C LYS A 190 3.98 19.92 21.48
N ARG A 191 4.33 18.95 22.33
CA ARG A 191 3.43 17.97 22.98
C ARG A 191 2.41 17.33 22.02
N LYS A 192 2.76 17.20 20.74
CA LYS A 192 1.91 16.62 19.69
C LYS A 192 2.71 15.57 18.92
N LYS A 193 2.01 14.53 18.48
CA LYS A 193 2.59 13.56 17.53
C LYS A 193 2.78 14.28 16.19
N VAL A 194 4.01 14.32 15.69
CA VAL A 194 4.26 14.89 14.36
C VAL A 194 3.60 13.97 13.35
N ALA A 195 2.71 14.53 12.52
CA ALA A 195 2.20 13.80 11.36
C ALA A 195 3.39 13.58 10.42
N ARG A 196 3.80 12.32 10.27
CA ARG A 196 4.89 11.95 9.36
C ARG A 196 4.37 12.12 7.94
N THR A 197 4.65 13.26 7.32
CA THR A 197 4.41 13.50 5.90
C THR A 197 5.49 12.77 5.12
N TYR A 198 5.06 11.77 4.35
CA TYR A 198 5.92 11.11 3.38
C TYR A 198 5.94 11.92 2.09
N GLN A 199 7.05 11.89 1.36
CA GLN A 199 7.06 12.41 0.00
C GLN A 199 6.11 11.54 -0.84
N PRO A 200 5.13 12.14 -1.54
CA PRO A 200 4.27 11.40 -2.43
C PRO A 200 5.12 10.84 -3.58
N ILE A 201 4.97 9.54 -3.84
CA ILE A 201 5.62 8.88 -4.97
C ILE A 201 4.49 8.51 -5.93
N ASP A 202 4.62 8.92 -7.18
CA ASP A 202 3.76 8.49 -8.26
C ASP A 202 4.65 8.02 -9.41
N ARG A 203 4.64 6.72 -9.67
CA ARG A 203 5.51 6.09 -10.67
C ARG A 203 4.75 5.08 -11.50
N VAL A 204 5.03 5.13 -12.79
CA VAL A 204 4.40 4.30 -13.80
C VAL A 204 5.48 3.63 -14.62
N TRP A 205 5.39 2.32 -14.75
CA TRP A 205 6.25 1.53 -15.62
C TRP A 205 5.40 0.75 -16.63
N GLU A 206 5.88 0.69 -17.86
CA GLU A 206 5.35 -0.16 -18.92
C GLU A 206 6.40 -1.22 -19.22
N THR A 207 6.02 -2.50 -19.28
CA THR A 207 6.99 -3.56 -19.55
C THR A 207 7.64 -3.37 -20.93
N THR A 208 8.95 -3.62 -21.02
CA THR A 208 9.80 -3.60 -22.24
C THR A 208 9.92 -2.29 -23.04
N ALA A 209 8.81 -1.69 -23.46
CA ALA A 209 8.76 -0.50 -24.31
C ALA A 209 7.50 0.32 -24.02
N SER A 210 7.57 1.63 -24.28
CA SER A 210 6.44 2.53 -24.09
C SER A 210 5.28 2.24 -25.04
N TYR A 211 4.06 2.60 -24.62
CA TYR A 211 2.85 2.49 -25.43
C TYR A 211 3.01 3.16 -26.80
N SER A 212 3.63 4.35 -26.83
CA SER A 212 3.89 5.08 -28.07
C SER A 212 4.81 4.30 -29.00
N ALA A 213 5.91 3.74 -28.48
CA ALA A 213 6.85 2.97 -29.28
C ALA A 213 6.20 1.72 -29.89
N ARG A 214 5.37 1.02 -29.12
CA ARG A 214 4.62 -0.18 -29.58
C ARG A 214 3.60 0.18 -30.65
N LEU A 215 2.84 1.26 -30.46
CA LEU A 215 1.87 1.73 -31.45
C LEU A 215 2.58 2.18 -32.74
N THR A 216 3.71 2.86 -32.63
CA THR A 216 4.50 3.24 -33.82
C THR A 216 5.03 2.02 -34.55
N ALA A 217 5.55 1.02 -33.85
CA ALA A 217 6.02 -0.22 -34.46
C ALA A 217 4.88 -0.97 -35.17
N PHE A 218 3.71 -1.06 -34.53
CA PHE A 218 2.50 -1.62 -35.13
C PHE A 218 2.13 -0.89 -36.43
N CYS A 219 1.99 0.43 -36.39
CA CYS A 219 1.63 1.22 -37.58
C CYS A 219 2.67 1.10 -38.71
N ILE A 220 3.97 1.05 -38.38
CA ILE A 220 5.03 0.86 -39.37
C ILE A 220 4.90 -0.52 -40.03
N CYS A 221 4.74 -1.58 -39.24
CA CYS A 221 4.59 -2.93 -39.79
C CYS A 221 3.33 -3.08 -40.66
N GLU A 222 2.20 -2.53 -40.22
CA GLU A 222 0.96 -2.50 -41.00
C GLU A 222 1.15 -1.75 -42.32
N ALA A 223 1.80 -0.57 -42.30
CA ALA A 223 2.05 0.21 -43.50
C ALA A 223 2.95 -0.55 -44.48
N VAL A 224 4.02 -1.19 -43.99
CA VAL A 224 4.92 -2.00 -44.83
C VAL A 224 4.16 -3.20 -45.42
N ALA A 225 3.38 -3.92 -44.63
CA ALA A 225 2.60 -5.05 -45.11
C ALA A 225 1.56 -4.64 -46.16
N LEU A 226 0.90 -3.50 -45.96
CA LEU A 226 -0.06 -2.94 -46.90
C LEU A 226 0.61 -2.55 -48.22
N VAL A 227 1.76 -1.88 -48.18
CA VAL A 227 2.51 -1.50 -49.39
C VAL A 227 2.98 -2.73 -50.16
N LEU A 228 3.58 -3.71 -49.49
CA LEU A 228 4.01 -4.96 -50.12
C LEU A 228 2.83 -5.74 -50.71
N GLY A 229 1.71 -5.76 -49.99
CA GLY A 229 0.46 -6.35 -50.43
C GLY A 229 -0.11 -5.72 -51.70
N LEU A 230 -0.19 -4.39 -51.74
CA LEU A 230 -0.63 -3.65 -52.93
C LEU A 230 0.28 -3.93 -54.13
N VAL A 231 1.60 -3.93 -53.93
CA VAL A 231 2.56 -4.29 -54.98
C VAL A 231 2.30 -5.72 -55.48
N GLY A 232 2.03 -6.67 -54.59
CA GLY A 232 1.66 -8.04 -54.96
C GLY A 232 0.37 -8.14 -55.77
N ILE A 233 -0.68 -7.40 -55.39
CA ILE A 233 -1.94 -7.35 -56.13
C ILE A 233 -1.72 -6.78 -57.53
N PHE A 234 -1.02 -5.64 -57.64
CA PHE A 234 -0.84 -4.95 -58.92
C PHE A 234 0.17 -5.61 -59.85
N ARG A 235 1.21 -6.27 -59.32
CA ARG A 235 2.28 -6.87 -60.14
C ARG A 235 2.15 -8.38 -60.31
N ALA A 236 1.71 -9.10 -59.29
CA ALA A 236 1.66 -10.56 -59.29
C ALA A 236 0.23 -11.12 -59.43
N GLY A 237 -0.79 -10.26 -59.47
CA GLY A 237 -2.18 -10.67 -59.68
C GLY A 237 -2.75 -11.50 -58.53
N ILE A 238 -2.25 -11.29 -57.31
CA ILE A 238 -2.74 -11.98 -56.10
C ILE A 238 -4.23 -11.68 -55.92
N ASP A 239 -5.00 -12.72 -55.57
CA ASP A 239 -6.42 -12.55 -55.27
C ASP A 239 -6.64 -11.55 -54.11
N ARG A 240 -7.59 -10.63 -54.30
CA ARG A 240 -7.86 -9.56 -53.34
C ARG A 240 -8.41 -10.12 -52.03
N GLY A 241 -9.20 -11.19 -52.10
CA GLY A 241 -9.74 -11.88 -50.92
C GLY A 241 -8.63 -12.52 -50.09
N ALA A 242 -7.73 -13.26 -50.74
CA ALA A 242 -6.56 -13.85 -50.09
C ALA A 242 -5.67 -12.79 -49.41
N PHE A 243 -5.41 -11.66 -50.07
CA PHE A 243 -4.66 -10.56 -49.46
C PHE A 243 -5.37 -9.98 -48.23
N LEU A 244 -6.67 -9.67 -48.33
CA LEU A 244 -7.42 -9.09 -47.23
C LEU A 244 -7.45 -10.02 -46.00
N GLY A 245 -7.66 -11.32 -46.22
CA GLY A 245 -7.64 -12.32 -45.16
C GLY A 245 -6.27 -12.43 -44.47
N ALA A 246 -5.19 -12.49 -45.25
CA ALA A 246 -3.83 -12.54 -44.72
C ALA A 246 -3.45 -11.25 -43.97
N PHE A 247 -3.84 -10.08 -44.49
CA PHE A 247 -3.61 -8.79 -43.87
C PHE A 247 -4.34 -8.68 -42.52
N LEU A 248 -5.63 -9.01 -42.46
CA LEU A 248 -6.39 -8.98 -41.20
C LEU A 248 -5.84 -9.96 -40.15
N LEU A 249 -5.41 -11.16 -40.57
CA LEU A 249 -4.78 -12.11 -39.68
C LEU A 249 -3.45 -11.58 -39.13
N LEU A 250 -2.62 -10.99 -40.01
CA LEU A 250 -1.38 -10.35 -39.64
C LEU A 250 -1.63 -9.21 -38.63
N SER A 251 -2.61 -8.34 -38.89
CA SER A 251 -2.95 -7.24 -37.98
C SER A 251 -3.44 -7.74 -36.63
N ALA A 252 -4.24 -8.80 -36.60
CA ALA A 252 -4.68 -9.42 -35.35
C ALA A 252 -3.50 -10.00 -34.56
N MET A 253 -2.57 -10.70 -35.23
CA MET A 253 -1.36 -11.24 -34.59
C MET A 253 -0.42 -10.14 -34.09
N LEU A 254 -0.17 -9.10 -34.88
CA LEU A 254 0.66 -7.98 -34.46
C LEU A 254 0.02 -7.18 -33.32
N ALA A 255 -1.30 -6.95 -33.38
CA ALA A 255 -2.03 -6.32 -32.28
C ALA A 255 -1.89 -7.16 -31.01
N PHE A 256 -1.99 -8.48 -31.09
CA PHE A 256 -1.78 -9.35 -29.95
C PHE A 256 -0.33 -9.31 -29.43
N LEU A 257 0.68 -9.42 -30.29
CA LEU A 257 2.09 -9.47 -29.89
C LEU A 257 2.60 -8.14 -29.32
N LEU A 258 2.31 -7.02 -29.99
CA LEU A 258 2.77 -5.68 -29.57
C LEU A 258 1.84 -5.03 -28.55
N GLY A 259 0.54 -5.32 -28.65
CA GLY A 259 -0.49 -4.73 -27.82
C GLY A 259 -0.74 -5.46 -26.51
N THR A 260 -0.17 -6.65 -26.30
CA THR A 260 -0.25 -7.34 -25.01
C THR A 260 0.91 -6.94 -24.11
N PHE A 261 0.61 -6.27 -23.00
CA PHE A 261 1.62 -5.86 -22.01
C PHE A 261 1.07 -5.45 -20.66
N ASP A 262 1.96 -5.38 -19.69
CA ASP A 262 1.65 -4.99 -18.33
C ASP A 262 2.05 -3.54 -18.08
N ARG A 263 1.15 -2.79 -17.44
CA ARG A 263 1.42 -1.46 -16.89
C ARG A 263 1.35 -1.54 -15.37
N ILE A 264 2.45 -1.16 -14.71
CA ILE A 264 2.60 -1.16 -13.27
C ILE A 264 2.51 0.29 -12.79
N HIS A 265 1.63 0.55 -11.83
CA HIS A 265 1.41 1.88 -11.29
C HIS A 265 1.50 1.83 -9.77
N LEU A 266 2.50 2.51 -9.22
CA LEU A 266 2.79 2.57 -7.80
C LEU A 266 2.56 3.99 -7.30
N THR A 267 1.63 4.13 -6.36
CA THR A 267 1.39 5.39 -5.67
C THR A 267 1.67 5.25 -4.18
N ARG A 268 2.24 6.29 -3.60
CA ARG A 268 2.37 6.48 -2.16
C ARG A 268 1.77 7.82 -1.80
N ASP A 269 0.69 7.80 -1.02
CA ASP A 269 0.06 9.02 -0.52
C ASP A 269 0.94 9.71 0.53
N GLY A 270 0.73 11.02 0.73
CA GLY A 270 1.38 11.77 1.82
C GLY A 270 1.06 11.23 3.24
N ARG A 271 0.01 10.39 3.37
CA ARG A 271 -0.35 9.64 4.59
C ARG A 271 0.45 8.35 4.79
N GLY A 272 1.29 7.97 3.82
CA GLY A 272 2.08 6.74 3.80
C GLY A 272 1.31 5.49 3.39
N ARG A 273 0.14 5.64 2.74
CA ARG A 273 -0.56 4.51 2.11
C ARG A 273 0.09 4.23 0.77
N VAL A 274 0.46 2.97 0.54
CA VAL A 274 1.05 2.51 -0.72
C VAL A 274 -0.03 1.73 -1.46
N GLN A 275 -0.27 2.05 -2.72
CA GLN A 275 -1.13 1.29 -3.60
C GLN A 275 -0.32 0.86 -4.83
N LEU A 276 -0.26 -0.44 -5.05
CA LEU A 276 0.36 -1.03 -6.23
C LEU A 276 -0.77 -1.58 -7.10
N THR A 277 -0.83 -1.11 -8.34
CA THR A 277 -1.85 -1.55 -9.30
C THR A 277 -1.17 -2.07 -10.55
N LYS A 278 -1.60 -3.24 -11.01
CA LYS A 278 -1.14 -3.86 -12.25
C LYS A 278 -2.30 -3.90 -13.23
N THR A 279 -2.12 -3.26 -14.37
CA THR A 279 -3.10 -3.23 -15.46
C THR A 279 -2.56 -4.05 -16.61
N TRP A 280 -3.23 -5.16 -16.92
CA TRP A 280 -2.90 -5.95 -18.11
C TRP A 280 -3.62 -5.35 -19.31
N ARG A 281 -2.89 -5.15 -20.40
CA ARG A 281 -3.45 -4.74 -21.69
C ARG A 281 -3.35 -5.92 -22.64
N VAL A 282 -4.43 -6.19 -23.38
CA VAL A 282 -4.48 -7.20 -24.44
C VAL A 282 -4.88 -6.49 -25.72
N ALA A 283 -4.09 -6.64 -26.78
CA ALA A 283 -4.30 -5.93 -28.05
C ALA A 283 -4.53 -4.41 -27.87
N PHE A 284 -3.75 -3.77 -26.99
CA PHE A 284 -3.84 -2.35 -26.60
C PHE A 284 -5.05 -1.96 -25.74
N PHE A 285 -6.01 -2.85 -25.51
CA PHE A 285 -7.15 -2.60 -24.63
C PHE A 285 -6.79 -2.89 -23.17
N ALA A 286 -7.03 -1.94 -22.28
CA ALA A 286 -6.79 -2.11 -20.86
C ALA A 286 -7.88 -2.95 -20.21
N LEU A 287 -7.49 -4.06 -19.58
CA LEU A 287 -8.36 -4.85 -18.73
C LEU A 287 -8.48 -4.21 -17.34
N SER A 288 -9.41 -4.73 -16.53
CA SER A 288 -9.63 -4.24 -15.18
C SER A 288 -8.31 -4.27 -14.37
N PRO A 289 -7.91 -3.14 -13.77
CA PRO A 289 -6.70 -3.09 -12.98
C PRO A 289 -6.82 -3.98 -11.75
N GLN A 290 -5.76 -4.72 -11.44
CA GLN A 290 -5.66 -5.52 -10.22
C GLN A 290 -4.89 -4.72 -9.16
N THR A 291 -5.54 -4.45 -8.03
CA THR A 291 -4.92 -3.80 -6.88
C THR A 291 -4.24 -4.85 -6.00
N ILE A 292 -2.93 -4.71 -5.80
CA ILE A 292 -2.12 -5.64 -5.01
C ILE A 292 -1.80 -4.95 -3.69
N ASP A 293 -2.23 -5.55 -2.58
CA ASP A 293 -1.84 -5.07 -1.25
C ASP A 293 -0.42 -5.54 -0.92
N VAL A 294 0.53 -4.62 -1.05
CA VAL A 294 1.96 -4.85 -0.84
C VAL A 294 2.26 -5.32 0.59
N ARG A 295 1.37 -5.07 1.56
CA ARG A 295 1.53 -5.47 2.96
C ARG A 295 1.39 -6.97 3.20
N ASN A 296 0.80 -7.70 2.26
CA ASN A 296 0.61 -9.14 2.36
C ASN A 296 1.88 -9.93 1.97
N TYR A 297 2.94 -9.24 1.55
CA TYR A 297 4.18 -9.83 1.10
C TYR A 297 5.32 -9.46 2.05
N GLU A 298 6.30 -10.36 2.19
CA GLU A 298 7.38 -10.22 3.18
C GLU A 298 8.62 -9.56 2.60
N GLY A 299 8.88 -9.73 1.30
CA GLY A 299 10.08 -9.24 0.66
C GLY A 299 9.95 -9.06 -0.85
N ILE A 300 11.00 -8.50 -1.44
CA ILE A 300 11.16 -8.31 -2.87
C ILE A 300 12.32 -9.18 -3.33
N VAL A 301 12.05 -10.06 -4.29
CA VAL A 301 13.06 -10.92 -4.91
C VAL A 301 13.20 -10.51 -6.36
N THR A 302 14.43 -10.18 -6.74
CA THR A 302 14.81 -10.03 -8.15
C THR A 302 15.43 -11.31 -8.63
N GLY A 303 15.27 -11.62 -9.92
CA GLY A 303 15.96 -12.75 -10.52
C GLY A 303 16.29 -12.47 -11.97
N GLN A 304 17.33 -13.13 -12.46
CA GLN A 304 17.59 -13.26 -13.89
C GLN A 304 17.43 -14.73 -14.24
N TYR A 305 16.71 -15.00 -15.32
CA TYR A 305 16.61 -16.34 -15.86
C TYR A 305 16.77 -16.29 -17.37
N ARG A 306 17.27 -17.40 -17.91
CA ARG A 306 17.41 -17.60 -19.34
C ARG A 306 16.74 -18.92 -19.67
N ASP A 307 15.44 -18.89 -19.89
CA ASP A 307 14.67 -20.06 -20.31
C ASP A 307 14.90 -20.33 -21.79
N VAL A 308 16.06 -20.90 -22.12
CA VAL A 308 16.29 -21.45 -23.46
C VAL A 308 15.85 -22.91 -23.45
N SER A 309 14.64 -23.14 -23.95
CA SER A 309 14.14 -24.50 -24.12
C SER A 309 14.76 -25.16 -25.36
N ALA A 310 14.73 -26.50 -25.43
CA ALA A 310 15.18 -27.23 -26.63
C ALA A 310 14.40 -26.83 -27.89
N TRP A 311 13.15 -26.37 -27.72
CA TRP A 311 12.31 -25.84 -28.78
C TRP A 311 12.90 -24.59 -29.44
N GLU A 312 13.55 -23.72 -28.67
CA GLU A 312 14.18 -22.50 -29.19
C GLU A 312 15.33 -22.81 -30.15
N TYR A 313 16.14 -23.81 -29.82
CA TYR A 313 17.23 -24.26 -30.70
C TYR A 313 16.70 -24.96 -31.95
N TRP A 314 15.60 -25.70 -31.84
CA TRP A 314 14.95 -26.32 -32.99
C TRP A 314 14.37 -25.27 -33.95
N LEU A 315 13.63 -24.27 -33.42
CA LEU A 315 13.14 -23.13 -34.21
C LEU A 315 14.28 -22.35 -34.84
N PHE A 316 15.37 -22.10 -34.10
CA PHE A 316 16.55 -21.45 -34.65
C PHE A 316 17.12 -22.22 -35.85
N GLY A 317 17.27 -23.54 -35.76
CA GLY A 317 17.74 -24.38 -36.86
C GLY A 317 16.82 -24.34 -38.08
N LEU A 318 15.50 -24.40 -37.86
CA LEU A 318 14.50 -24.31 -38.93
C LEU A 318 14.52 -22.93 -39.61
N LEU A 319 14.58 -21.85 -38.83
CA LEU A 319 14.65 -20.50 -39.37
C LEU A 319 15.95 -20.26 -40.13
N LEU A 320 17.08 -20.78 -39.65
CA LEU A 320 18.37 -20.69 -40.32
C LEU A 320 18.36 -21.44 -41.67
N PHE A 321 17.64 -22.57 -41.75
CA PHE A 321 17.40 -23.28 -43.00
C PHE A 321 16.52 -22.48 -43.99
N CYS A 322 15.47 -21.82 -43.51
CA CYS A 322 14.64 -20.93 -44.34
C CYS A 322 15.37 -19.62 -44.73
N GLY A 323 16.37 -19.20 -43.96
CA GLY A 323 17.21 -18.05 -44.26
C GLY A 323 18.10 -17.63 -43.10
N LEU A 324 19.28 -17.12 -43.42
CA LEU A 324 20.29 -16.74 -42.43
C LEU A 324 19.82 -15.56 -41.54
N VAL A 325 19.06 -14.63 -42.12
CA VAL A 325 18.52 -13.44 -41.42
C VAL A 325 17.50 -13.79 -40.33
N PRO A 326 16.39 -14.52 -40.60
CA PRO A 326 15.42 -14.86 -39.56
C PRO A 326 16.03 -15.76 -38.46
N GLY A 327 16.97 -16.65 -38.81
CA GLY A 327 17.71 -17.44 -37.83
C GLY A 327 18.52 -16.56 -36.86
N ILE A 328 19.34 -15.64 -37.37
CA ILE A 328 20.13 -14.72 -36.52
C ILE A 328 19.21 -13.84 -35.67
N LEU A 329 18.11 -13.34 -36.26
CA LEU A 329 17.15 -12.50 -35.53
C LEU A 329 16.52 -13.27 -34.36
N TRP A 330 16.10 -14.53 -34.58
CA TRP A 330 15.56 -15.38 -33.53
C TRP A 330 16.58 -15.69 -32.45
N TRP A 331 17.82 -16.03 -32.84
CA TRP A 331 18.90 -16.26 -31.88
C TRP A 331 19.14 -15.02 -31.01
N TYR A 332 19.18 -13.83 -31.63
CA TYR A 332 19.40 -12.59 -30.90
C TYR A 332 18.25 -12.26 -29.94
N LEU A 333 17.00 -12.51 -30.32
CA LEU A 333 15.83 -12.13 -29.52
C LEU A 333 15.44 -13.17 -28.46
N ALA A 334 15.49 -14.47 -28.79
CA ALA A 334 14.99 -15.55 -27.94
C ALA A 334 16.09 -16.26 -27.15
N ILE A 335 17.26 -16.51 -27.76
CA ILE A 335 18.33 -17.30 -27.14
C ILE A 335 19.33 -16.42 -26.38
N HIS A 336 19.71 -15.29 -26.98
CA HIS A 336 20.75 -14.41 -26.45
C HIS A 336 20.22 -13.47 -25.36
N LYS A 337 18.95 -13.06 -25.42
CA LYS A 337 18.39 -12.12 -24.43
C LYS A 337 18.16 -12.82 -23.09
N VAL A 338 18.55 -12.14 -22.02
CA VAL A 338 18.27 -12.53 -20.65
C VAL A 338 17.00 -11.82 -20.21
N THR A 339 16.12 -12.54 -19.52
CA THR A 339 14.90 -11.99 -18.92
C THR A 339 15.14 -11.70 -17.44
N PHE A 340 14.83 -10.47 -17.05
CA PHE A 340 14.90 -9.97 -15.69
C PHE A 340 13.49 -9.95 -15.09
N GLN A 341 13.37 -10.44 -13.87
CA GLN A 341 12.10 -10.47 -13.15
C GLN A 341 12.18 -9.77 -11.79
N VAL A 342 11.07 -9.11 -11.44
CA VAL A 342 10.81 -8.63 -10.07
C VAL A 342 9.58 -9.37 -9.57
N ALA A 343 9.71 -10.08 -8.46
CA ALA A 343 8.62 -10.78 -7.81
C ALA A 343 8.47 -10.33 -6.35
N LEU A 344 7.23 -10.33 -5.88
CA LEU A 344 6.93 -10.21 -4.46
C LEU A 344 6.98 -11.60 -3.84
N SER A 345 7.76 -11.75 -2.78
CA SER A 345 7.88 -13.02 -2.07
C SER A 345 6.92 -13.12 -0.90
N ARG A 346 6.49 -14.35 -0.63
CA ARG A 346 5.66 -14.70 0.52
C ARG A 346 6.26 -15.95 1.16
N ASP A 347 6.29 -16.00 2.49
CA ASP A 347 6.73 -17.13 3.30
C ASP A 347 8.10 -17.70 2.86
N HIS A 348 9.18 -17.32 3.54
CA HIS A 348 10.54 -17.84 3.31
C HIS A 348 11.18 -17.52 1.94
N GLY A 349 10.81 -16.40 1.32
CA GLY A 349 11.51 -15.89 0.13
C GLY A 349 11.09 -16.50 -1.21
N TYR A 350 10.06 -17.36 -1.24
CA TYR A 350 9.54 -17.88 -2.51
C TYR A 350 8.77 -16.81 -3.29
N PRO A 351 8.99 -16.69 -4.62
CA PRO A 351 8.29 -15.71 -5.45
C PRO A 351 6.82 -16.10 -5.59
N ALA A 352 5.92 -15.34 -4.96
CA ALA A 352 4.48 -15.61 -4.96
C ALA A 352 3.76 -14.86 -6.09
N TYR A 353 4.24 -13.67 -6.47
CA TYR A 353 3.63 -12.87 -7.52
C TYR A 353 4.68 -12.17 -8.38
N ILE A 354 4.66 -12.46 -9.68
CA ILE A 354 5.57 -11.83 -10.65
C ILE A 354 5.01 -10.46 -11.04
N LEU A 355 5.70 -9.41 -10.59
CA LEU A 355 5.31 -8.04 -10.86
C LEU A 355 5.80 -7.59 -12.23
N TYR A 356 7.08 -7.84 -12.52
CA TYR A 356 7.75 -7.45 -13.77
C TYR A 356 8.48 -8.65 -14.36
N SER A 357 8.40 -8.80 -15.68
CA SER A 357 9.29 -9.63 -16.48
C SER A 357 9.61 -8.90 -17.78
N GLY A 358 10.88 -8.73 -18.10
CA GLY A 358 11.31 -7.98 -19.28
C GLY A 358 12.82 -8.01 -19.52
N TRP A 359 13.27 -7.26 -20.54
CA TRP A 359 14.67 -7.27 -20.98
C TRP A 359 15.54 -6.18 -20.34
N SER A 360 14.95 -5.28 -19.55
CA SER A 360 15.66 -4.12 -18.99
C SER A 360 16.03 -4.36 -17.51
N GLU A 361 17.32 -4.57 -17.26
CA GLU A 361 17.86 -4.66 -15.90
C GLU A 361 17.70 -3.34 -15.13
N THR A 362 17.86 -2.20 -15.82
CA THR A 362 17.71 -0.88 -15.21
C THR A 362 16.28 -0.68 -14.71
N GLN A 363 15.28 -1.09 -15.50
CA GLN A 363 13.88 -1.04 -15.10
C GLN A 363 13.58 -1.99 -13.94
N MET A 364 14.13 -3.21 -13.95
CA MET A 364 14.02 -4.16 -12.84
C MET A 364 14.54 -3.54 -11.53
N LYS A 365 15.75 -2.97 -11.56
CA LYS A 365 16.37 -2.31 -10.40
C LYS A 365 15.56 -1.10 -9.94
N GLU A 366 15.09 -0.26 -10.86
CA GLU A 366 14.27 0.91 -10.52
C GLU A 366 12.98 0.50 -9.82
N ILE A 367 12.27 -0.51 -10.34
CA ILE A 367 11.04 -1.03 -9.72
C ILE A 367 11.35 -1.59 -8.32
N ALA A 368 12.41 -2.39 -8.17
CA ALA A 368 12.79 -2.97 -6.89
C ALA A 368 13.14 -1.90 -5.84
N TYR A 369 13.97 -0.91 -6.19
CA TYR A 369 14.35 0.18 -5.28
C TYR A 369 13.16 1.06 -4.91
N THR A 370 12.31 1.42 -5.88
CA THR A 370 11.12 2.23 -5.59
C THR A 370 10.10 1.50 -4.73
N LEU A 371 9.94 0.19 -4.90
CA LEU A 371 9.11 -0.64 -4.01
C LEU A 371 9.69 -0.72 -2.60
N ARG A 372 11.00 -0.94 -2.47
CA ARG A 372 11.68 -0.92 -1.16
C ARG A 372 11.47 0.42 -0.46
N ASP A 373 11.65 1.54 -1.16
CA ASP A 373 11.55 2.87 -0.57
C ASP A 373 10.08 3.24 -0.24
N ALA A 374 9.13 2.79 -1.06
CA ALA A 374 7.70 3.03 -0.84
C ALA A 374 7.13 2.18 0.30
N ALA A 375 7.37 0.86 0.27
CA ALA A 375 6.75 -0.12 1.17
C ALA A 375 7.62 -0.48 2.39
N GLY A 376 8.94 -0.25 2.35
CA GLY A 376 9.87 -0.63 3.40
C GLY A 376 10.16 -2.13 3.47
N LEU A 377 9.88 -2.87 2.39
CA LEU A 377 10.12 -4.32 2.32
C LEU A 377 11.63 -4.61 2.18
N PRO A 378 12.16 -5.67 2.81
CA PRO A 378 13.52 -6.14 2.56
C PRO A 378 13.68 -6.49 1.07
N TYR A 379 14.83 -6.12 0.53
CA TYR A 379 15.21 -6.34 -0.86
C TYR A 379 16.40 -7.30 -0.89
N ASP A 380 16.14 -8.53 -1.31
CA ASP A 380 17.17 -9.54 -1.51
C ASP A 380 17.59 -9.50 -2.98
N ALA A 381 18.75 -8.89 -3.24
CA ALA A 381 19.38 -8.93 -4.55
C ALA A 381 20.10 -10.28 -4.67
N SER A 382 19.48 -11.25 -5.35
CA SER A 382 20.12 -12.52 -5.71
C SER A 382 20.97 -12.41 -6.97
#